data_AF-A0A920TN07-F1
#
_entry.id   AF-A0A920TN07-F1
#
_cell.length_a   1.000
_cell.length_b   1.000
_cell.length_c   1.000
_cell.angle_alpha   90.00
_cell.angle_beta   90.00
_cell.angle_gamma   90.00
#
_symmetry.space_group_name_H-M   'P 1'
#
loop_
_entity.id
_entity.type
_entity.pdbx_description
1 polymer ?
#
loop_
_entity_poly.entity_id
_entity_poly.type
_entity_poly.pdbx_seq_one_letter_code
_entity_poly.pdbx_strand_id
1 'polypeptide(L)'
;MSGDLIDVLIPVPLLENFTYKVPKEYKNKKFKKGLRLKVPFGNRIVTGIFWAYSDSIKSKRASYKYIKEILDEDPLLDETLLDLADWASRYYHYPLGEVISYFFPPTLRKGAEARFKGIHLLESY
;
A
#
# COMPACT_ATOMS: atom_id res chain seq x y z
N MET A 1 17.90 6.05 14.67
CA MET A 1 17.54 5.74 13.27
C MET A 1 16.10 6.16 13.05
N SER A 2 15.87 7.01 12.06
CA SER A 2 14.61 7.68 11.69
C SER A 2 13.62 6.73 10.99
N GLY A 3 13.39 5.54 11.56
CA GLY A 3 12.61 4.46 10.92
C GLY A 3 11.09 4.50 11.12
N ASP A 4 10.55 5.57 11.72
CA ASP A 4 9.13 5.64 12.09
C ASP A 4 8.23 6.20 10.98
N LEU A 5 8.81 6.73 9.89
CA LEU A 5 8.06 7.29 8.77
C LEU A 5 8.18 6.42 7.52
N ILE A 6 7.03 6.18 6.90
CA ILE A 6 6.92 5.38 5.68
C ILE A 6 6.08 6.13 4.65
N ASP A 7 6.48 6.00 3.40
CA ASP A 7 5.72 6.51 2.27
C ASP A 7 4.77 5.43 1.76
N VAL A 8 3.51 5.84 1.59
CA VAL A 8 2.41 4.98 1.19
C VAL A 8 1.78 5.55 -0.07
N LEU A 9 1.68 4.72 -1.10
CA LEU A 9 0.91 5.00 -2.30
C LEU A 9 -0.58 4.87 -2.00
N ILE A 10 -1.36 5.86 -2.43
CA ILE A 10 -2.82 5.86 -2.27
C ILE A 10 -3.44 5.91 -3.67
N PRO A 11 -4.48 5.09 -3.97
CA PRO A 11 -5.15 5.09 -5.27
C PRO A 11 -6.04 6.33 -5.43
N VAL A 12 -5.41 7.46 -5.67
CA VAL A 12 -6.03 8.77 -5.94
C VAL A 12 -5.26 9.47 -7.06
N PRO A 13 -5.89 10.39 -7.81
CA PRO A 13 -5.27 11.06 -8.94
C PRO A 13 -4.28 12.15 -8.52
N LEU A 14 -3.26 11.77 -7.73
CA LEU A 14 -2.22 12.65 -7.21
C LEU A 14 -0.86 11.99 -7.44
N LEU A 15 0.07 12.74 -8.03
CA LEU A 15 1.43 12.29 -8.36
C LEU A 15 2.37 12.25 -7.14
N GLU A 16 1.83 12.24 -5.93
CA GLU A 16 2.59 12.33 -4.68
C GLU A 16 2.42 11.08 -3.82
N ASN A 17 3.48 10.76 -3.07
CA ASN A 17 3.41 9.75 -2.01
C ASN A 17 2.93 10.41 -0.71
N PHE A 18 2.22 9.64 0.12
CA PHE A 18 1.73 10.10 1.41
C PHE A 18 2.54 9.50 2.54
N THR A 19 3.14 10.35 3.36
CA THR A 19 3.97 9.90 4.49
C THR A 19 3.11 9.65 5.74
N TYR A 20 3.32 8.51 6.38
CA TYR A 20 2.64 8.08 7.60
C TYR A 20 3.63 7.66 8.69
N LYS A 21 3.19 7.73 9.93
CA LYS A 21 3.89 7.13 11.07
C LYS A 21 3.55 5.66 11.24
N VAL A 22 4.53 4.89 11.66
CA VAL A 22 4.36 3.50 12.10
C VAL A 22 3.97 3.47 13.58
N PRO A 23 2.80 2.89 13.95
CA PRO A 23 2.43 2.66 15.34
C PRO A 23 3.47 1.82 16.10
N LYS A 24 3.56 2.02 17.41
CA LYS A 24 4.51 1.29 18.28
C LYS A 24 4.36 -0.23 18.20
N GLU A 25 3.15 -0.73 17.96
CA GLU A 25 2.87 -2.17 17.81
C GLU A 25 3.59 -2.80 16.62
N TYR A 26 3.91 -2.03 15.57
CA TYR A 26 4.63 -2.49 14.39
C TYR A 26 6.11 -2.08 14.37
N LYS A 27 6.64 -1.54 15.46
CA LYS A 27 8.01 -0.98 15.51
C LYS A 27 9.10 -1.99 15.11
N ASN A 28 8.89 -3.27 15.42
CA ASN A 28 9.84 -4.34 15.10
C ASN A 28 9.56 -5.01 13.76
N LYS A 29 8.48 -4.64 13.06
CA LYS A 29 8.16 -5.23 11.76
C LYS A 29 8.98 -4.56 10.67
N LYS A 30 9.66 -5.39 9.88
CA LYS A 30 10.31 -4.95 8.64
C LYS A 30 9.27 -4.86 7.54
N PHE A 31 9.05 -3.66 7.01
CA PHE A 31 8.11 -3.45 5.91
C PHE A 31 8.80 -3.80 4.58
N LYS A 32 8.10 -4.55 3.74
CA LYS A 32 8.54 -4.89 2.37
C LYS A 32 7.71 -4.07 1.38
N LYS A 33 8.37 -3.47 0.39
CA LYS A 33 7.72 -2.70 -0.70
C LYS A 33 6.59 -3.54 -1.30
N GLY A 34 5.41 -2.95 -1.48
CA GLY A 34 4.23 -3.65 -1.99
C GLY A 34 3.23 -4.14 -0.92
N LEU A 35 3.55 -4.08 0.37
CA LEU A 35 2.61 -4.43 1.44
C LEU A 35 1.35 -3.55 1.40
N ARG A 36 0.16 -4.16 1.49
CA ARG A 36 -1.09 -3.42 1.60
C ARG A 36 -1.32 -2.98 3.05
N LEU A 37 -1.67 -1.71 3.22
CA LEU A 37 -1.88 -1.05 4.51
C LEU A 37 -3.24 -0.36 4.56
N LYS A 38 -3.93 -0.39 5.70
CA LYS A 38 -5.03 0.55 5.96
C LYS A 38 -4.47 1.86 6.48
N VAL A 39 -4.83 2.95 5.83
CA VAL A 39 -4.38 4.30 6.19
C VAL A 39 -5.52 5.31 6.18
N PRO A 40 -5.50 6.32 7.06
CA PRO A 40 -6.47 7.41 7.01
C PRO A 40 -6.13 8.37 5.87
N PHE A 41 -7.12 8.68 5.03
CA PHE A 41 -6.99 9.64 3.93
C PHE A 41 -8.26 10.50 3.84
N GLY A 42 -8.13 11.80 4.09
CA GLY A 42 -9.28 12.67 4.35
C GLY A 42 -10.10 12.15 5.53
N ASN A 43 -11.41 11.96 5.30
CA ASN A 43 -12.41 11.46 6.27
C ASN A 43 -12.66 9.94 6.18
N ARG A 44 -11.89 9.21 5.37
CA ARG A 44 -12.06 7.77 5.15
C ARG A 44 -10.79 6.99 5.47
N ILE A 45 -10.94 5.67 5.62
CA ILE A 45 -9.83 4.72 5.66
C ILE A 45 -9.76 4.04 4.31
N VAL A 46 -8.57 4.03 3.71
CA VAL A 46 -8.32 3.43 2.39
C VAL A 46 -7.23 2.37 2.49
N THR A 47 -7.19 1.49 1.50
CA THR A 47 -6.06 0.57 1.32
C THR A 47 -5.00 1.28 0.47
N GLY A 48 -3.83 1.51 1.07
CA GLY A 48 -2.63 2.01 0.38
C GLY A 48 -1.55 0.94 0.30
N ILE A 49 -0.46 1.24 -0.41
CA ILE A 49 0.67 0.33 -0.60
C ILE A 49 1.93 0.96 0.00
N PHE A 50 2.62 0.24 0.90
CA PHE A 50 3.93 0.67 1.38
C PHE A 50 4.92 0.70 0.22
N TRP A 51 5.57 1.85 0.03
CA TRP A 51 6.52 2.06 -1.07
C TRP A 51 7.97 2.08 -0.59
N ALA A 52 8.26 2.91 0.40
CA ALA A 52 9.60 3.09 0.92
C ALA A 52 9.55 3.61 2.35
N TYR A 53 10.66 3.43 3.08
CA TYR A 53 10.91 4.24 4.26
C TYR A 53 11.12 5.68 3.81
N SER A 54 10.54 6.63 4.54
CA SER A 54 10.55 8.02 4.12
C SER A 54 11.85 8.70 4.57
N ASP A 55 12.58 9.28 3.62
CA ASP A 55 13.72 10.17 3.91
C ASP A 55 13.27 11.58 4.31
N SER A 56 11.95 11.80 4.39
CA SER A 56 11.33 13.07 4.76
C SER A 56 11.79 13.54 6.15
N ILE A 57 12.74 14.48 6.15
CA ILE A 57 12.93 15.48 7.21
C ILE A 57 11.99 16.68 6.93
N LYS A 58 10.84 16.48 6.27
CA LYS A 58 9.90 17.58 5.97
C LYS A 58 9.28 18.07 7.27
N SER A 59 9.96 19.04 7.88
CA SER A 59 9.55 19.85 9.03
C SER A 59 9.23 19.04 10.30
N LYS A 60 9.98 19.31 11.38
CA LYS A 60 9.64 18.87 12.75
C LYS A 60 8.20 19.23 13.18
N ARG A 61 7.49 20.10 12.44
CA ARG A 61 6.11 20.54 12.70
C ARG A 61 5.04 19.80 11.91
N ALA A 62 5.38 18.90 10.98
CA ALA A 62 4.37 18.12 10.25
C ALA A 62 3.77 17.03 11.16
N SER A 63 2.48 17.15 11.47
CA SER A 63 1.75 16.09 12.19
C SER A 63 1.32 15.00 11.21
N TYR A 64 2.16 13.97 11.08
CA TYR A 64 1.82 12.78 10.30
C TYR A 64 0.79 11.91 11.01
N LYS A 65 -0.19 11.41 10.26
CA LYS A 65 -1.13 10.40 10.75
C LYS A 65 -0.43 9.03 10.86
N TYR A 66 -0.95 8.16 11.71
CA TYR A 66 -0.47 6.78 11.82
C TYR A 66 -1.18 5.88 10.80
N ILE A 67 -0.49 4.85 10.32
CA ILE A 67 -1.15 3.71 9.68
C ILE A 67 -2.08 3.00 10.67
N LYS A 68 -3.10 2.31 10.18
CA LYS A 68 -4.10 1.62 11.00
C LYS A 68 -3.89 0.12 11.08
N GLU A 69 -3.49 -0.50 9.98
CA GLU A 69 -3.41 -1.95 9.88
C GLU A 69 -2.47 -2.34 8.74
N ILE A 70 -1.81 -3.49 8.89
CA ILE A 70 -1.06 -4.15 7.82
C ILE A 70 -1.90 -5.36 7.41
N LEU A 71 -2.28 -5.43 6.13
CA LEU A 71 -3.27 -6.40 5.66
C LEU A 71 -2.67 -7.74 5.26
N ASP A 72 -1.36 -7.78 5.00
CA ASP A 72 -0.67 -8.97 4.52
C ASP A 72 0.64 -9.19 5.31
N GLU A 73 1.05 -10.45 5.44
CA GLU A 73 2.37 -10.78 6.00
C GLU A 73 3.50 -10.37 5.05
N ASP A 74 3.30 -10.65 3.77
CA ASP A 74 4.20 -10.38 2.65
C ASP A 74 3.49 -9.65 1.49
N PRO A 75 4.22 -8.92 0.64
CA PRO A 75 3.65 -8.32 -0.57
C PRO A 75 3.03 -9.37 -1.47
N LEU A 76 1.83 -9.07 -1.98
CA LEU A 76 1.15 -9.96 -2.93
C LEU A 76 1.66 -9.80 -4.37
N LEU A 77 2.39 -8.72 -4.65
CA LEU A 77 3.07 -8.47 -5.91
C LEU A 77 4.57 -8.66 -5.68
N ASP A 78 5.22 -9.36 -6.61
CA ASP A 78 6.67 -9.47 -6.62
C ASP A 78 7.34 -8.16 -7.11
N GLU A 79 8.66 -8.12 -7.01
CA GLU A 79 9.46 -6.95 -7.40
C GLU A 79 9.30 -6.62 -8.89
N THR A 80 9.15 -7.63 -9.76
CA THR A 80 9.00 -7.42 -11.21
C THR A 80 7.71 -6.69 -11.53
N LEU A 81 6.60 -7.06 -10.90
CA LEU A 81 5.30 -6.39 -11.07
C LEU A 81 5.30 -4.98 -10.47
N LEU A 82 5.97 -4.79 -9.34
CA LEU A 82 6.12 -3.47 -8.72
C LEU A 82 6.93 -2.51 -9.61
N ASP A 83 7.99 -3.02 -10.23
CA ASP A 83 8.83 -2.24 -11.14
C ASP A 83 8.13 -1.97 -12.48
N LEU A 84 7.31 -2.90 -12.96
CA LEU A 84 6.45 -2.68 -14.12
C LEU A 84 5.42 -1.57 -13.84
N ALA A 85 4.79 -1.57 -12.66
CA ALA A 85 3.85 -0.52 -12.27
C ALA A 85 4.53 0.85 -12.19
N ASP A 86 5.73 0.91 -11.61
CA ASP A 86 6.54 2.12 -11.52
C ASP A 86 6.97 2.63 -12.90
N TRP A 87 7.45 1.73 -13.76
CA TRP A 87 7.79 2.05 -15.14
C TRP A 87 6.58 2.59 -15.91
N ALA A 88 5.43 1.92 -15.81
CA ALA A 88 4.21 2.33 -16.51
C ALA A 88 3.72 3.71 -16.02
N SER A 89 3.74 3.95 -14.71
CA SER A 89 3.43 5.26 -14.13
C SER A 89 4.33 6.36 -14.69
N ARG A 90 5.64 6.12 -14.74
CA ARG A 90 6.61 7.07 -15.28
C ARG A 90 6.43 7.30 -16.79
N TYR A 91 6.23 6.24 -17.56
CA TYR A 91 6.12 6.33 -19.01
C TYR A 91 4.83 7.01 -19.46
N TYR A 92 3.69 6.68 -18.83
CA TYR A 92 2.39 7.24 -19.18
C TYR A 92 2.02 8.48 -18.36
N HIS A 93 2.93 9.00 -17.54
CA HIS A 93 2.71 10.13 -16.62
C HIS A 93 1.43 10.00 -15.79
N TYR A 94 1.12 8.79 -15.32
CA TYR A 94 -0.09 8.49 -14.57
C TYR A 94 0.23 8.20 -13.09
N PRO A 95 -0.61 8.60 -12.12
CA PRO A 95 -0.35 8.40 -10.70
C PRO A 95 -0.04 6.96 -10.31
N LEU A 96 1.15 6.73 -9.75
CA LEU A 96 1.62 5.40 -9.39
C LEU A 96 0.67 4.68 -8.42
N GLY A 97 0.07 5.41 -7.48
CA GLY A 97 -0.91 4.85 -6.55
C GLY A 97 -2.17 4.30 -7.23
N GLU A 98 -2.58 4.89 -8.36
CA GLU A 98 -3.66 4.33 -9.18
C GLU A 98 -3.16 3.15 -10.02
N VAL A 99 -2.01 3.30 -10.70
CA VAL A 99 -1.42 2.23 -11.53
C VAL A 99 -1.30 0.94 -10.75
N ILE A 100 -0.64 0.97 -9.59
CA ILE A 100 -0.42 -0.24 -8.78
C ILE A 100 -1.73 -0.86 -8.30
N SER A 101 -2.77 -0.05 -8.06
CA SER A 101 -4.07 -0.55 -7.62
C SER A 101 -4.75 -1.44 -8.66
N TYR A 102 -4.46 -1.23 -9.94
CA TYR A 102 -5.03 -2.01 -11.03
C TYR A 102 -4.48 -3.43 -11.13
N PHE A 103 -3.32 -3.70 -10.52
CA PHE A 103 -2.75 -5.05 -10.40
C PHE A 103 -3.57 -5.93 -9.44
N PHE A 104 -4.41 -5.33 -8.60
CA PHE A 104 -5.24 -6.04 -7.65
C PHE A 104 -6.68 -6.21 -8.16
N PRO A 105 -7.34 -7.36 -7.89
CA PRO A 105 -8.79 -7.51 -8.02
C PRO A 105 -9.56 -6.49 -7.18
N PRO A 106 -10.79 -6.09 -7.58
CA PRO A 106 -11.57 -5.08 -6.87
C PRO A 106 -11.79 -5.35 -5.38
N THR A 107 -11.88 -6.61 -4.97
CA THR A 107 -12.02 -7.01 -3.56
C THR A 107 -10.74 -6.73 -2.75
N LEU A 108 -9.58 -7.02 -3.33
CA LEU A 108 -8.28 -6.75 -2.70
C LEU A 108 -7.96 -5.25 -2.64
N ARG A 109 -8.45 -4.45 -3.60
CA ARG A 109 -8.39 -2.97 -3.53
C ARG A 109 -9.17 -2.42 -2.32
N LYS A 110 -10.23 -3.12 -1.90
CA LYS A 110 -11.00 -2.77 -0.69
C LYS A 110 -10.38 -3.33 0.60
N GLY A 111 -9.27 -4.07 0.50
CA GLY A 111 -8.54 -4.63 1.64
C GLY A 111 -9.10 -5.96 2.14
N ALA A 112 -9.79 -6.73 1.30
CA ALA A 112 -10.10 -8.11 1.63
C ALA A 112 -8.82 -8.96 1.70
N GLU A 113 -8.88 -10.06 2.45
CA GLU A 113 -7.83 -11.07 2.50
C GLU A 113 -7.59 -11.70 1.13
N ALA A 114 -6.33 -11.96 0.81
CA ALA A 114 -5.92 -12.65 -0.41
C ALA A 114 -6.09 -14.17 -0.27
N ARG A 115 -7.36 -14.60 -0.15
CA ARG A 115 -7.71 -16.03 -0.06
C ARG A 115 -8.42 -16.49 -1.31
N PHE A 116 -7.97 -17.61 -1.87
CA PHE A 116 -8.73 -18.30 -2.90
C PHE A 116 -9.99 -18.91 -2.24
N LYS A 117 -11.17 -18.38 -2.57
CA LYS A 117 -12.42 -19.06 -2.23
C LYS A 117 -12.53 -20.25 -3.17
N GLY A 118 -12.33 -21.46 -2.63
CA GLY A 118 -12.50 -22.70 -3.38
C GLY A 118 -13.82 -22.66 -4.13
N ILE A 119 -13.77 -22.94 -5.43
CA ILE A 119 -14.96 -23.08 -6.25
C ILE A 119 -15.65 -24.34 -5.73
N HIS A 120 -16.88 -24.24 -5.23
CA HIS A 120 -17.77 -25.39 -5.10
C HIS A 120 -18.09 -25.85 -6.52
N LEU A 121 -17.17 -26.58 -7.16
CA LEU A 121 -17.47 -27.34 -8.36
C LEU A 121 -18.48 -28.39 -7.92
N LEU A 122 -19.66 -28.29 -8.51
CA LEU A 122 -20.80 -29.19 -8.30
C LEU A 122 -20.33 -30.64 -8.43
N GLU A 123 -20.14 -31.32 -7.31
CA GLU A 123 -20.28 -32.78 -7.23
C GLU A 123 -21.76 -33.09 -7.47
N SER A 124 -22.19 -33.00 -8.72
CA SER A 124 -23.54 -33.33 -9.17
C SER A 124 -23.52 -33.65 -10.66
N TYR A 125 -22.73 -34.65 -11.06
CA TYR A 125 -22.98 -35.48 -12.26
C TYR A 125 -22.45 -36.89 -11.99
#